data_AF-A0A2V9QJE3-F1
#
_entry.id   AF-A0A2V9QJE3-F1
#
_cell.length_a   1.000
_cell.length_b   1.000
_cell.length_c   1.000
_cell.angle_alpha   90.00
_cell.angle_beta   90.00
_cell.angle_gamma   90.00
#
_symmetry.space_group_name_H-M   'P 1'
#
loop_
_entity.id
_entity.type
_entity.pdbx_description
1 polymer ?
#
loop_
_entity_poly.entity_id
_entity_poly.type
_entity_poly.pdbx_seq_one_letter_code
_entity_poly.pdbx_strand_id
1 'polypeptide(L)'
;TTVAIRPEVAQFGDAVASVVNLKFVQGAIGNIESYAQAVYGYDVRTEIVGSKGSILVGSMNRTPTTFLLAHGSSRPLADHFLSTFADAYLAEIRDFTDRILNDQPLRVTAHDGLRALAIAAAAEKSHLDGGPVKVPLENSAHA
;
A
#
# COMPACT_ATOMS: atom_id res chain seq x y z
N THR A 1 16.60 1.09 -2.82
CA THR A 1 16.17 -0.29 -2.54
C THR A 1 17.31 -1.02 -1.85
N THR A 2 17.08 -2.20 -1.29
CA THR A 2 18.13 -3.07 -0.72
C THR A 2 17.76 -4.54 -0.91
N VAL A 3 18.77 -5.41 -0.85
CA VAL A 3 18.67 -6.88 -0.87
C VAL A 3 19.30 -7.51 0.39
N ALA A 4 19.64 -6.70 1.40
CA ALA A 4 20.54 -7.10 2.49
C ALA A 4 20.15 -8.38 3.24
N ILE A 5 18.85 -8.64 3.43
CA ILE A 5 18.37 -9.85 4.14
C ILE A 5 18.16 -11.06 3.24
N ARG A 6 18.11 -10.86 1.91
CA ARG A 6 18.02 -11.92 0.90
C ARG A 6 18.84 -11.56 -0.35
N PRO A 7 20.18 -11.61 -0.30
CA PRO A 7 21.01 -11.20 -1.42
C PRO A 7 20.71 -11.96 -2.72
N GLU A 8 20.17 -13.17 -2.62
CA GLU A 8 19.83 -14.01 -3.76
C GLU A 8 18.74 -13.43 -4.67
N VAL A 9 17.92 -12.47 -4.21
CA VAL A 9 16.88 -11.86 -5.07
C VAL A 9 17.46 -10.87 -6.09
N ALA A 10 18.69 -10.40 -5.85
CA ALA A 10 19.36 -9.45 -6.74
C ALA A 10 19.54 -10.00 -8.17
N GLN A 11 19.72 -11.32 -8.31
CA GLN A 11 19.88 -11.95 -9.63
C GLN A 11 18.61 -11.85 -10.50
N PHE A 12 17.46 -11.57 -9.89
CA PHE A 12 16.17 -11.36 -10.57
C PHE A 12 15.82 -9.88 -10.74
N GLY A 13 16.70 -8.96 -10.34
CA GLY A 13 16.42 -7.52 -10.32
C GLY A 13 15.42 -7.10 -9.23
N ASP A 14 15.19 -7.94 -8.22
CA ASP A 14 14.20 -7.72 -7.17
C ASP A 14 14.84 -7.11 -5.90
N ALA A 15 14.00 -6.60 -4.99
CA ALA A 15 14.40 -5.96 -3.75
C ALA A 15 13.58 -6.47 -2.55
N VAL A 16 14.21 -6.54 -1.37
CA VAL A 16 13.51 -6.91 -0.13
C VAL A 16 12.99 -5.73 0.67
N ALA A 17 13.51 -4.53 0.39
CA ALA A 17 12.90 -3.30 0.88
C ALA A 17 13.14 -2.14 -0.08
N SER A 18 12.16 -1.24 -0.14
CA SER A 18 12.16 -0.09 -1.03
C SER A 18 11.54 1.12 -0.37
N VAL A 19 12.03 2.31 -0.75
CA VAL A 19 11.42 3.59 -0.42
C VAL A 19 11.14 4.30 -1.75
N VAL A 20 9.90 4.68 -1.98
CA VAL A 20 9.45 5.44 -3.15
C VAL A 20 8.98 6.82 -2.70
N ASN A 21 9.52 7.86 -3.31
CA ASN A 21 9.10 9.24 -3.06
C ASN A 21 8.32 9.76 -4.27
N LEU A 22 7.16 10.34 -4.01
CA LEU A 22 6.22 10.83 -5.01
C LEU A 22 6.04 12.33 -4.85
N LYS A 23 5.90 13.03 -5.98
CA LYS A 23 5.43 14.42 -6.04
C LYS A 23 4.15 14.46 -6.86
N PHE A 24 3.06 14.83 -6.21
CA PHE A 24 1.75 14.96 -6.85
C PHE A 24 1.65 16.27 -7.64
N VAL A 25 0.71 16.32 -8.60
CA VAL A 25 0.53 17.45 -9.52
C VAL A 25 0.26 18.79 -8.80
N GLN A 26 -0.39 18.75 -7.64
CA GLN A 26 -0.68 19.92 -6.80
C GLN A 26 0.40 20.19 -5.73
N GLY A 27 1.56 19.54 -5.82
CA GLY A 27 2.71 19.81 -4.93
C GLY A 27 2.71 19.04 -3.62
N ALA A 28 1.67 18.25 -3.32
CA ALA A 28 1.74 17.27 -2.24
C ALA A 28 2.88 16.27 -2.48
N ILE A 29 3.43 15.72 -1.41
CA ILE A 29 4.45 14.69 -1.45
C ILE A 29 3.92 13.41 -0.82
N GLY A 30 4.41 12.27 -1.29
CA GLY A 30 4.10 10.95 -0.74
C GLY A 30 5.37 10.15 -0.56
N ASN A 31 5.38 9.31 0.48
CA ASN A 31 6.42 8.35 0.71
C ASN A 31 5.78 6.96 0.89
N ILE A 32 6.34 5.96 0.22
CA ILE A 32 5.91 4.57 0.34
C ILE A 32 7.13 3.75 0.74
N GLU A 33 7.03 3.12 1.89
CA GLU A 33 7.99 2.13 2.36
C GLU A 33 7.39 0.75 2.19
N SER A 34 8.15 -0.18 1.64
CA SER A 34 7.72 -1.57 1.48
C SER A 34 8.84 -2.50 1.91
N TYR A 35 8.45 -3.57 2.62
CA TYR A 35 9.33 -4.56 3.18
C TYR A 35 8.78 -5.94 2.86
N ALA A 36 9.56 -6.80 2.22
CA ALA A 36 9.18 -8.17 1.89
C ALA A 36 9.07 -9.06 3.15
N GLN A 37 9.75 -8.69 4.24
CA GLN A 37 9.77 -9.46 5.48
C GLN A 37 9.74 -8.57 6.71
N ALA A 38 8.55 -8.43 7.30
CA ALA A 38 8.35 -7.89 8.64
C ALA A 38 8.15 -9.05 9.63
N VAL A 39 9.22 -9.43 10.34
CA VAL A 39 9.22 -10.61 11.24
C VAL A 39 8.23 -10.51 12.41
N TYR A 40 7.74 -9.31 12.70
CA TYR A 40 6.83 -9.02 13.80
C TYR A 40 5.34 -9.12 13.40
N GLY A 41 4.99 -9.09 12.11
CA GLY A 41 3.60 -9.14 11.66
C GLY A 41 3.37 -8.50 10.28
N TYR A 42 2.11 -8.40 9.90
CA TYR A 42 1.64 -7.77 8.67
C TYR A 42 1.35 -6.28 8.91
N ASP A 43 2.37 -5.45 8.69
CA ASP A 43 2.34 -4.00 8.95
C ASP A 43 1.86 -3.22 7.73
N VAL A 44 0.61 -2.74 7.77
CA VAL A 44 0.06 -1.83 6.77
C VAL A 44 -0.54 -0.62 7.47
N ARG A 45 0.09 0.53 7.26
CA ARG A 45 -0.33 1.80 7.84
C ARG A 45 -0.14 2.92 6.83
N THR A 46 -0.98 3.95 6.96
CA THR A 46 -0.93 5.16 6.15
C THR A 46 -1.05 6.37 7.06
N GLU A 47 -0.18 7.36 6.87
CA GLU A 47 -0.33 8.68 7.47
C GLU A 47 -0.74 9.69 6.41
N ILE A 48 -1.74 10.52 6.72
CA ILE A 48 -2.14 11.66 5.90
C ILE A 48 -1.96 12.92 6.74
N VAL A 49 -1.00 13.77 6.35
CA VAL A 49 -0.71 15.02 7.05
C VAL A 49 -1.26 16.20 6.23
N GLY A 50 -2.02 17.06 6.88
CA GLY A 50 -2.57 18.29 6.31
C GLY A 50 -2.28 19.51 7.19
N SER A 51 -2.71 20.68 6.71
CA SER A 51 -2.46 21.96 7.41
C SER A 51 -3.15 22.11 8.76
N LYS A 52 -4.09 21.21 9.09
CA LYS A 52 -4.89 21.25 10.33
C LYS A 52 -4.66 20.05 11.25
N GLY A 53 -3.72 19.16 10.91
CA GLY A 53 -3.45 17.94 11.66
C GLY A 53 -3.18 16.74 10.75
N SER A 54 -3.17 15.55 11.34
CA SER A 54 -2.92 14.30 10.64
C SER A 54 -3.91 13.19 10.99
N ILE A 55 -4.00 12.21 10.09
CA ILE A 55 -4.76 10.97 10.28
C ILE A 55 -3.78 9.81 10.14
N LEU A 56 -3.79 8.90 11.11
CA LEU A 56 -3.12 7.61 11.03
C LEU A 56 -4.16 6.53 10.79
N VAL A 57 -4.02 5.81 9.68
CA VAL A 57 -4.89 4.71 9.26
C VAL A 57 -4.12 3.41 9.39
N GLY A 58 -4.74 2.41 10.00
CA GLY A 58 -4.15 1.09 10.24
C GLY A 58 -3.71 0.88 11.69
N SER A 59 -3.73 -0.37 12.11
CA SER A 59 -3.30 -0.81 13.44
C SER A 59 -2.51 -2.11 13.27
N MET A 60 -1.39 -2.24 13.96
CA MET A 60 -0.66 -3.50 13.99
C MET A 60 -1.33 -4.52 14.91
N ASN A 61 -2.23 -4.12 15.82
CA ASN A 61 -2.88 -5.05 16.73
C ASN A 61 -3.94 -5.87 15.99
N ARG A 62 -3.87 -7.21 16.11
CA ARG A 62 -4.88 -8.13 15.55
C ARG A 62 -6.20 -8.05 16.31
N THR A 63 -6.13 -7.81 17.62
CA THR A 63 -7.30 -7.68 18.51
C THR A 63 -7.08 -6.52 19.48
N PRO A 64 -8.14 -5.99 20.12
CA PRO A 64 -7.98 -5.00 21.19
C PRO A 64 -7.43 -5.62 22.51
N THR A 65 -6.98 -6.87 22.49
CA THR A 65 -6.54 -7.60 23.69
C THR A 65 -5.11 -7.24 24.06
N THR A 66 -4.87 -6.99 25.35
CA THR A 66 -3.53 -6.90 25.93
C THR A 66 -3.38 -7.99 26.98
N PHE A 67 -2.36 -8.83 26.84
CA PHE A 67 -2.01 -9.82 27.85
C PHE A 67 -1.09 -9.18 28.89
N LEU A 68 -1.40 -9.36 30.19
CA LEU A 68 -0.60 -8.87 31.31
C LEU A 68 0.02 -10.06 32.02
N LEU A 69 1.32 -10.29 31.83
CA LEU A 69 2.05 -11.46 32.32
C LEU A 69 3.11 -11.02 33.34
N ALA A 70 3.59 -11.95 34.17
CA ALA A 70 4.56 -11.65 35.24
C ALA A 70 5.86 -10.99 34.73
N HIS A 71 6.25 -11.28 33.48
CA HIS A 71 7.44 -10.72 32.83
C HIS A 71 7.17 -9.51 31.91
N GLY A 72 5.94 -8.98 31.88
CA GLY A 72 5.55 -7.85 31.04
C GLY A 72 4.25 -8.08 30.28
N SER A 73 3.89 -7.11 29.43
CA SER A 73 2.67 -7.18 28.61
C SER A 73 2.97 -7.51 27.15
N SER A 74 2.02 -8.15 26.47
CA SER A 74 2.09 -8.42 25.05
C SER A 74 0.76 -8.19 24.34
N ARG A 75 0.82 -7.94 23.03
CA ARG A 75 -0.35 -7.79 22.17
C ARG A 75 -0.18 -8.66 20.93
N PRO A 76 -1.21 -9.42 20.52
CA PRO A 76 -1.18 -10.11 19.24
C PRO A 76 -1.13 -9.09 18.12
N LEU A 77 -0.13 -9.23 17.24
CA LEU A 77 -0.04 -8.41 16.04
C LEU A 77 -0.76 -9.10 14.88
N ALA A 78 -1.24 -8.31 13.93
CA ALA A 78 -1.76 -8.80 12.66
C ALA A 78 -0.65 -9.59 11.97
N ASP A 79 -0.99 -10.74 11.40
CA ASP A 79 -0.03 -11.71 10.87
C ASP A 79 -0.24 -12.00 9.37
N HIS A 80 -1.45 -11.76 8.84
CA HIS A 80 -1.79 -12.06 7.46
C HIS A 80 -2.76 -11.05 6.84
N PHE A 81 -2.57 -10.74 5.56
CA PHE A 81 -3.43 -9.82 4.82
C PHE A 81 -4.92 -10.25 4.80
N LEU A 82 -5.20 -11.55 4.74
CA LEU A 82 -6.58 -12.07 4.73
C LEU A 82 -7.32 -11.77 6.04
N SER A 83 -6.63 -11.86 7.19
CA SER A 83 -7.24 -11.55 8.48
C SER A 83 -7.35 -10.05 8.69
N THR A 84 -6.35 -9.27 8.26
CA THR A 84 -6.35 -7.80 8.32
C THR A 84 -7.45 -7.17 7.45
N PHE A 85 -7.66 -7.70 6.25
CA PHE A 85 -8.57 -7.12 5.24
C PHE A 85 -9.85 -7.94 5.03
N ALA A 86 -10.20 -8.86 5.94
CA ALA A 86 -11.38 -9.70 5.82
C ALA A 86 -12.66 -8.90 5.51
N ASP A 87 -12.90 -7.81 6.27
CA ASP A 87 -14.05 -6.95 6.07
C ASP A 87 -13.98 -6.18 4.74
N ALA A 88 -12.78 -5.79 4.31
CA ALA A 88 -12.58 -5.09 3.04
C ALA A 88 -12.86 -6.02 1.84
N TYR A 89 -12.35 -7.25 1.86
CA TYR A 89 -12.66 -8.28 0.86
C TYR A 89 -14.15 -8.59 0.76
N LEU A 90 -14.84 -8.66 1.90
CA LEU A 90 -16.28 -8.85 1.92
C LEU A 90 -17.02 -7.62 1.36
N ALA A 91 -16.58 -6.41 1.71
CA ALA A 91 -17.19 -5.17 1.26
C ALA A 91 -17.01 -4.96 -0.25
N GLU A 92 -15.83 -5.23 -0.82
CA GLU A 92 -15.58 -5.05 -2.25
C GLU A 92 -16.40 -6.02 -3.11
N ILE A 93 -16.54 -7.29 -2.70
CA ILE A 93 -17.35 -8.28 -3.44
C ILE A 93 -18.83 -7.90 -3.38
N ARG A 94 -19.29 -7.41 -2.22
CA ARG A 94 -20.67 -6.89 -2.06
C ARG A 94 -20.93 -5.69 -2.95
N ASP A 95 -20.05 -4.68 -2.94
CA ASP A 95 -20.18 -3.49 -3.79
C ASP A 95 -20.15 -3.85 -5.27
N PHE A 96 -19.24 -4.74 -5.69
CA PHE A 96 -19.18 -5.22 -7.08
C PHE A 96 -20.48 -5.90 -7.50
N THR A 97 -20.98 -6.84 -6.68
CA THR A 97 -22.20 -7.59 -6.98
C THR A 97 -23.42 -6.67 -7.01
N ASP A 98 -23.57 -5.79 -6.03
CA ASP A 98 -24.68 -4.84 -5.93
C ASP A 98 -24.72 -3.89 -7.13
N ARG A 99 -23.57 -3.36 -7.56
CA ARG A 99 -23.51 -2.47 -8.71
C ARG A 99 -23.91 -3.15 -10.01
N ILE A 100 -23.47 -4.39 -10.22
CA ILE A 100 -23.84 -5.17 -11.41
C ILE A 100 -25.35 -5.46 -11.41
N LEU A 101 -25.90 -5.90 -10.28
CA LEU A 101 -27.32 -6.23 -10.18
C LEU A 101 -28.24 -5.01 -10.36
N ASN A 102 -27.76 -3.82 -9.98
CA ASN A 102 -28.53 -2.58 -10.05
C ASN A 102 -28.13 -1.67 -11.23
N ASP A 103 -27.34 -2.16 -12.19
CA ASP A 103 -26.87 -1.40 -13.37
C ASP A 103 -26.22 -0.04 -13.00
N GLN A 104 -25.38 -0.06 -11.96
CA GLN A 104 -24.67 1.12 -11.48
C GLN A 104 -23.20 1.13 -11.92
N PRO A 105 -22.59 2.31 -12.15
CA PRO A 105 -21.17 2.41 -12.47
C PRO A 105 -20.27 1.80 -11.38
N LEU A 106 -19.20 1.10 -11.75
CA LEU A 106 -18.20 0.59 -10.79
C LEU A 106 -17.43 1.73 -10.12
N ARG A 107 -17.15 1.61 -8.82
CA ARG A 107 -16.32 2.57 -8.08
C ARG A 107 -14.86 2.57 -8.50
N VAL A 108 -14.34 1.38 -8.84
CA VAL A 108 -12.97 1.18 -9.33
C VAL A 108 -13.07 0.70 -10.76
N THR A 109 -12.42 1.40 -11.65
CA THR A 109 -12.46 1.16 -13.09
C THR A 109 -11.12 0.59 -13.59
N ALA A 110 -11.10 0.11 -14.83
CA ALA A 110 -9.86 -0.30 -15.48
C ALA A 110 -8.82 0.83 -15.55
N HIS A 111 -9.28 2.09 -15.59
CA HIS A 111 -8.42 3.27 -15.62
C HIS A 111 -7.64 3.47 -14.31
N ASP A 112 -8.27 3.16 -13.18
CA ASP A 112 -7.62 3.23 -11.87
C ASP A 112 -6.48 2.20 -11.78
N GLY A 113 -6.71 0.99 -12.30
CA GLY A 113 -5.69 -0.05 -12.41
C GLY A 113 -4.54 0.35 -13.35
N LEU A 114 -4.85 0.92 -14.52
CA LEU A 114 -3.84 1.41 -15.46
C LEU A 114 -2.97 2.51 -14.84
N ARG A 115 -3.58 3.47 -14.12
CA ARG A 115 -2.86 4.55 -13.43
C ARG A 115 -1.98 4.00 -12.30
N ALA A 116 -2.47 3.06 -11.51
CA ALA A 116 -1.68 2.42 -10.46
C ALA A 116 -0.46 1.70 -11.03
N LEU A 117 -0.63 0.96 -12.12
CA LEU A 117 0.46 0.28 -12.83
C LEU A 117 1.47 1.27 -13.41
N ALA A 118 1.01 2.39 -14.01
CA ALA A 118 1.89 3.41 -14.54
C ALA A 118 2.78 4.05 -13.45
N ILE A 119 2.24 4.24 -12.24
CA ILE A 119 3.02 4.72 -11.08
C ILE A 119 4.08 3.69 -10.68
N ALA A 120 3.70 2.41 -10.57
CA ALA A 120 4.64 1.33 -10.23
C ALA A 120 5.78 1.20 -11.24
N ALA A 121 5.45 1.20 -12.54
CA ALA A 121 6.44 1.13 -13.62
C ALA A 121 7.38 2.35 -13.63
N ALA A 122 6.88 3.55 -13.33
CA ALA A 122 7.71 4.74 -13.19
C ALA A 122 8.65 4.65 -11.98
N ALA A 123 8.21 4.07 -10.87
CA ALA A 123 9.04 3.83 -9.69
C ALA A 123 10.16 2.81 -9.98
N GLU A 124 9.85 1.71 -10.68
CA GLU A 124 10.85 0.75 -11.15
C GLU A 124 11.86 1.41 -12.08
N LYS A 125 11.39 2.17 -13.08
CA LYS A 125 12.28 2.91 -13.98
C LYS A 125 13.16 3.91 -13.22
N SER A 126 12.62 4.61 -12.22
CA SER A 126 13.39 5.53 -11.38
C SER A 126 14.49 4.81 -10.59
N HIS A 127 14.20 3.59 -10.10
CA HIS A 127 15.19 2.76 -9.44
C HIS A 127 16.34 2.39 -10.40
N LEU A 128 16.02 1.96 -11.62
CA LEU A 128 17.00 1.52 -12.61
C LEU A 128 17.84 2.69 -13.17
N ASP A 129 17.20 3.82 -13.46
CA ASP A 129 17.85 5.00 -14.05
C ASP A 129 18.60 5.85 -13.01
N GLY A 130 18.39 5.60 -11.70
CA GLY A 130 19.04 6.33 -10.62
C GLY A 130 18.56 7.78 -10.45
N GLY A 131 17.37 8.11 -10.94
CA GLY A 131 16.83 9.48 -10.88
C GLY A 131 15.30 9.54 -10.98
N PRO A 132 14.68 10.71 -10.71
CA PRO A 132 13.23 10.85 -10.74
C PRO A 132 12.65 10.63 -12.14
N VAL A 133 11.55 9.90 -12.22
CA VAL A 133 10.82 9.63 -13.47
C VAL A 133 9.42 10.25 -13.40
N LYS A 134 9.02 10.94 -14.47
CA LYS A 134 7.66 11.48 -14.60
C LYS A 134 6.71 10.34 -14.95
N VAL A 135 5.62 10.21 -14.17
CA VAL A 135 4.56 9.24 -14.47
C VAL A 135 3.86 9.64 -15.77
N PRO A 136 3.70 8.73 -16.74
CA PRO A 136 2.96 8.98 -17.96
C PRO A 136 1.47 8.99 -17.64
N LEU A 137 0.94 10.17 -17.30
CA LEU A 137 -0.50 10.35 -17.12
C LEU A 137 -1.12 10.58 -18.51
N GLU A 138 -2.02 9.70 -18.96
CA GLU A 138 -2.89 10.04 -20.07
C GLU A 138 -3.78 11.22 -19.67
N ASN A 139 -3.89 12.22 -20.56
CA ASN A 139 -4.89 13.28 -20.41
C ASN A 139 -6.27 12.62 -20.46
N SER A 140 -6.94 12.51 -19.31
CA SER A 140 -8.33 12.04 -19.26
C SER A 140 -9.22 13.08 -19.92
N ALA A 141 -9.48 12.92 -21.23
CA ALA A 141 -10.45 13.68 -22.01
C ALA A 141 -11.86 13.09 -21.95
N HIS A 142 -12.14 12.22 -20.98
CA HIS A 142 -13.47 11.61 -20.80
C HIS A 142 -13.90 11.76 -19.34
N ALA A 143 -14.57 12.89 -19.09
CA ALA A 143 -15.53 13.09 -18.02
C ALA A 143 -16.88 13.38 -18.69
#